data_AF-F4REC8-F1
#
_entry.id   AF-F4REC8-F1
#
_cell.length_a   1.000
_cell.length_b   1.000
_cell.length_c   1.000
_cell.angle_alpha   90.00
_cell.angle_beta   90.00
_cell.angle_gamma   90.00
#
_symmetry.space_group_name_H-M   'P 1'
#
loop_
_entity.id
_entity.type
_entity.pdbx_description
1 polymer ?
#
loop_
_entity_poly.entity_id
_entity_poly.type
_entity_poly.pdbx_seq_one_letter_code
_entity_poly.pdbx_strand_id
1 'polypeptide(L)'
;MDHGLRSALDLKALYAKKEAVPDCDLVKALIYSGSRNATFEVMKVINKARGTPKGEHDPDSSLIRRYHSCIGNKEKERGILGYTKDEFPLISIYKLHYIKIFGDDDYCESEDYFGIGEARTIVNSLDNIKQSQDIEQAMGGDIIEGGVKLVFEYLEEWRKQDIALQYSQKQAKLLEMKRKADDKRVLADVTNVKQIPTGPAAATKKKRRSSAQVKADKEAAILKADFNRRCLKWMKEDNVPADKLDEREEAYQNDLKQQASGNAQVDFCDTRL
;
A
#
# COMPACT_ATOMS: atom_id res chain seq x y z
N MET A 1 12.13 0.49 -23.55
CA MET A 1 10.87 0.09 -22.89
C MET A 1 9.75 0.79 -23.64
N ASP A 2 9.23 0.16 -24.71
CA ASP A 2 8.27 0.79 -25.64
C ASP A 2 6.82 0.32 -25.39
N HIS A 3 6.47 -0.01 -24.15
CA HIS A 3 5.17 -0.60 -23.79
C HIS A 3 4.32 0.29 -22.86
N GLY A 4 4.63 1.58 -22.77
CA GLY A 4 3.80 2.53 -22.01
C GLY A 4 2.54 2.91 -22.77
N LEU A 5 1.39 2.93 -22.08
CA LEU A 5 0.17 3.55 -22.61
C LEU A 5 0.46 5.03 -22.86
N ARG A 6 0.46 5.45 -24.12
CA ARG A 6 0.74 6.82 -24.55
C ARG A 6 -0.50 7.71 -24.40
N SER A 7 -1.69 7.10 -24.40
CA SER A 7 -2.96 7.81 -24.25
C SER A 7 -4.05 6.93 -23.64
N ALA A 8 -5.12 7.56 -23.14
CA ALA A 8 -6.30 6.82 -22.67
C ALA A 8 -6.95 5.98 -23.78
N LEU A 9 -6.81 6.36 -25.06
CA LEU A 9 -7.34 5.63 -26.21
C LEU A 9 -6.75 4.23 -26.35
N ASP A 10 -5.52 4.04 -25.88
CA ASP A 10 -4.82 2.76 -25.95
C ASP A 10 -5.53 1.69 -25.09
N LEU A 11 -6.31 2.12 -24.09
CA LEU A 11 -7.14 1.22 -23.28
C LEU A 11 -8.23 0.51 -24.11
N LYS A 12 -8.66 1.06 -25.26
CA LYS A 12 -9.67 0.39 -26.10
C LYS A 12 -9.23 -0.98 -26.59
N ALA A 13 -7.94 -1.15 -26.82
CA ALA A 13 -7.39 -2.41 -27.31
C ALA A 13 -7.34 -3.50 -26.22
N LEU A 14 -7.39 -3.10 -24.94
CA LEU A 14 -7.28 -4.03 -23.80
C LEU A 14 -8.64 -4.61 -23.38
N TYR A 15 -9.74 -3.94 -23.68
CA TYR A 15 -11.08 -4.36 -23.25
C TYR A 15 -11.88 -4.90 -24.43
N ALA A 16 -12.29 -6.17 -24.31
CA ALA A 16 -13.26 -6.78 -25.22
C ALA A 16 -14.67 -6.17 -25.01
N LYS A 17 -15.55 -6.40 -25.98
CA LYS A 17 -16.95 -5.99 -25.87
C LYS A 17 -17.67 -6.78 -24.78
N LYS A 18 -18.68 -6.16 -24.16
CA LYS A 18 -19.47 -6.77 -23.08
C LYS A 18 -20.18 -8.06 -23.53
N GLU A 19 -20.58 -8.15 -24.80
CA GLU A 19 -21.25 -9.34 -25.33
C GLU A 19 -20.32 -10.55 -25.42
N ALA A 20 -19.00 -10.33 -25.51
CA ALA A 20 -18.01 -11.39 -25.58
C ALA A 20 -17.48 -11.79 -24.19
N VAL A 21 -17.29 -10.81 -23.31
CA VAL A 21 -16.83 -11.02 -21.93
C VAL A 21 -17.71 -10.18 -21.00
N PRO A 22 -18.54 -10.80 -20.15
CA PRO A 22 -19.39 -10.07 -19.20
C PRO A 22 -18.53 -9.40 -18.11
N ASP A 23 -19.08 -8.37 -17.47
CA ASP A 23 -18.38 -7.56 -16.46
C ASP A 23 -17.79 -8.39 -15.31
N CYS A 24 -18.46 -9.48 -14.92
CA CYS A 24 -18.03 -10.37 -13.84
C CYS A 24 -16.76 -11.18 -14.18
N ASP A 25 -16.47 -11.37 -15.46
CA ASP A 25 -15.33 -12.17 -15.94
C ASP A 25 -14.12 -11.28 -16.27
N LEU A 26 -14.26 -9.96 -16.17
CA LEU A 26 -13.15 -9.04 -16.37
C LEU A 26 -12.18 -9.08 -15.19
N VAL A 27 -10.89 -9.08 -15.51
CA VAL A 27 -9.84 -8.92 -14.51
C VAL A 27 -10.00 -7.54 -13.85
N LYS A 28 -10.24 -7.54 -12.54
CA LYS A 28 -10.29 -6.32 -11.73
C LYS A 28 -8.95 -5.60 -11.82
N ALA A 29 -8.99 -4.31 -12.16
CA ALA A 29 -7.79 -3.50 -12.35
C ALA A 29 -7.99 -2.11 -11.75
N LEU A 30 -6.90 -1.56 -11.20
CA LEU A 30 -6.85 -0.19 -10.70
C LEU A 30 -6.13 0.69 -11.72
N ILE A 31 -6.85 1.65 -12.30
CA ILE A 31 -6.30 2.56 -13.33
C ILE A 31 -6.05 3.92 -12.69
N TYR A 32 -4.78 4.27 -12.52
CA TYR A 32 -4.39 5.59 -12.02
C TYR A 32 -4.43 6.63 -13.14
N SER A 33 -4.84 7.85 -12.80
CA SER A 33 -4.89 8.99 -13.72
C SER A 33 -4.44 10.26 -13.00
N GLY A 34 -3.76 11.15 -13.72
CA GLY A 34 -3.17 12.36 -13.13
C GLY A 34 -4.17 13.45 -12.74
N SER A 35 -5.43 13.39 -13.19
CA SER A 35 -6.45 14.40 -12.88
C SER A 35 -7.87 13.81 -12.93
N ARG A 36 -8.83 14.52 -12.31
CA ARG A 36 -10.26 14.13 -12.32
C ARG A 36 -10.84 14.05 -13.74
N ASN A 37 -10.46 14.98 -14.61
CA ASN A 37 -10.88 14.97 -16.01
C ASN A 37 -10.27 13.79 -16.77
N ALA A 38 -9.00 13.46 -16.51
CA ALA A 38 -8.37 12.29 -17.11
C ALA A 38 -9.06 10.98 -16.68
N THR A 39 -9.44 10.86 -15.40
CA THR A 39 -10.25 9.71 -14.93
C THR A 39 -11.58 9.61 -15.69
N PHE A 40 -12.25 10.74 -15.94
CA PHE A 40 -13.52 10.74 -16.67
C PHE A 40 -13.36 10.35 -18.15
N GLU A 41 -12.30 10.82 -18.81
CA GLU A 41 -11.97 10.42 -20.19
C GLU A 41 -11.64 8.92 -20.29
N VAL A 42 -10.90 8.37 -19.32
CA VAL A 42 -10.66 6.92 -19.23
C VAL A 42 -11.98 6.14 -19.13
N MET A 43 -12.91 6.59 -18.27
CA MET A 43 -14.22 5.93 -18.16
C MET A 43 -15.00 5.94 -19.48
N LYS A 44 -15.01 7.07 -20.21
CA LYS A 44 -15.64 7.15 -21.55
C LYS A 44 -15.03 6.17 -22.53
N VAL A 45 -13.69 6.08 -22.53
CA VAL A 45 -12.96 5.22 -23.46
C VAL A 45 -13.28 3.75 -23.20
N ILE A 46 -13.28 3.31 -21.94
CA ILE A 46 -13.55 1.93 -21.55
C ILE A 46 -15.02 1.57 -21.84
N ASN A 47 -15.96 2.44 -21.49
CA ASN A 47 -17.38 2.26 -21.84
C ASN A 47 -17.61 2.15 -23.34
N LYS A 48 -16.92 2.98 -24.13
CA LYS A 48 -16.98 2.91 -25.60
C LYS A 48 -16.38 1.61 -26.15
N ALA A 49 -15.28 1.11 -25.58
CA ALA A 49 -14.67 -0.15 -25.99
C ALA A 49 -15.59 -1.36 -25.70
N ARG A 50 -16.24 -1.30 -24.53
CA ARG A 50 -17.17 -2.32 -24.02
C ARG A 50 -18.53 -2.36 -24.71
N GLY A 51 -18.86 -1.35 -25.54
CA GLY A 51 -20.17 -1.26 -26.20
C GLY A 51 -21.27 -0.58 -25.36
N THR A 52 -20.92 0.05 -24.23
CA THR A 52 -21.86 0.72 -23.31
C THR A 52 -21.63 2.24 -23.28
N PRO A 53 -21.74 2.97 -24.41
CA PRO A 53 -21.49 4.41 -24.44
C PRO A 53 -22.42 5.15 -23.49
N LYS A 54 -21.90 6.20 -22.81
CA LYS A 54 -22.57 6.95 -21.74
C LYS A 54 -22.69 6.22 -20.40
N GLY A 55 -22.24 4.97 -20.29
CA GLY A 55 -22.19 4.24 -19.03
C GLY A 55 -21.28 4.89 -17.97
N GLU A 56 -20.40 5.82 -18.35
CA GLU A 56 -19.58 6.59 -17.41
C GLU A 56 -20.37 7.50 -16.47
N HIS A 57 -21.63 7.77 -16.79
CA HIS A 57 -22.57 8.54 -15.98
C HIS A 57 -23.42 7.69 -15.04
N ASP A 58 -23.42 6.37 -15.22
CA ASP A 58 -24.16 5.45 -14.37
C ASP A 58 -23.42 5.28 -13.03
N PRO A 59 -24.01 5.75 -11.91
CA PRO A 59 -23.39 5.60 -10.59
C PRO A 59 -23.35 4.14 -10.13
N ASP A 60 -24.16 3.26 -10.71
CA ASP A 60 -24.27 1.85 -10.30
C ASP A 60 -23.64 0.89 -11.31
N SER A 61 -22.87 1.41 -12.28
CA SER A 61 -22.10 0.61 -13.23
C SER A 61 -21.21 -0.42 -12.53
N SER A 62 -21.30 -1.69 -12.97
CA SER A 62 -20.41 -2.76 -12.53
C SER A 62 -19.08 -2.81 -13.29
N LEU A 63 -18.94 -2.04 -14.37
CA LEU A 63 -17.74 -2.02 -15.22
C LEU A 63 -16.60 -1.19 -14.62
N ILE A 64 -16.87 0.08 -14.30
CA ILE A 64 -15.85 1.03 -13.86
C ILE A 64 -16.44 2.09 -12.96
N ARG A 65 -15.72 2.39 -11.88
CA ARG A 65 -16.07 3.43 -10.91
C ARG A 65 -14.89 4.38 -10.72
N ARG A 66 -15.20 5.67 -10.59
CA ARG A 66 -14.19 6.70 -10.31
C ARG A 66 -13.93 6.77 -8.81
N TYR A 67 -12.68 7.03 -8.45
CA TYR A 67 -12.26 7.31 -7.08
C TYR A 67 -11.40 8.57 -7.04
N HIS A 68 -11.84 9.61 -6.33
CA HIS A 68 -11.04 10.82 -6.09
C HIS A 68 -11.41 11.49 -4.77
N SER A 69 -10.55 12.37 -4.26
CA SER A 69 -10.73 13.05 -2.97
C SER A 69 -12.06 13.80 -2.84
N CYS A 70 -12.51 14.47 -3.90
CA CYS A 70 -13.79 15.21 -3.91
C CYS A 70 -15.06 14.35 -4.14
N ILE A 71 -14.99 13.01 -4.10
CA ILE A 71 -16.18 12.15 -4.13
C ILE A 71 -16.78 12.08 -2.72
N GLY A 72 -18.10 11.99 -2.62
CA GLY A 72 -18.80 11.77 -1.35
C GLY A 72 -18.32 10.50 -0.63
N ASN A 73 -18.34 10.51 0.69
CA ASN A 73 -17.81 9.39 1.48
C ASN A 73 -18.57 8.09 1.21
N LYS A 74 -19.90 8.16 1.02
CA LYS A 74 -20.73 7.00 0.71
C LYS A 74 -20.34 6.33 -0.62
N GLU A 75 -20.03 7.11 -1.65
CA GLU A 75 -19.61 6.59 -2.95
C GLU A 75 -18.18 6.02 -2.91
N LYS A 76 -17.30 6.58 -2.06
CA LYS A 76 -15.96 6.02 -1.80
C LYS A 76 -16.08 4.65 -1.13
N GLU A 77 -16.88 4.55 -0.08
CA GLU A 77 -17.15 3.29 0.63
C GLU A 77 -17.76 2.26 -0.31
N ARG A 78 -18.78 2.63 -1.09
CA ARG A 78 -19.39 1.74 -2.10
C ARG A 78 -18.38 1.29 -3.15
N GLY A 79 -17.50 2.18 -3.61
CA GLY A 79 -16.47 1.85 -4.59
C GLY A 79 -15.42 0.88 -4.05
N ILE A 80 -14.96 1.09 -2.81
CA ILE A 80 -14.04 0.18 -2.13
C ILE A 80 -14.71 -1.16 -1.89
N LEU A 81 -15.90 -1.16 -1.28
CA LEU A 81 -16.64 -2.37 -0.96
C LEU A 81 -16.97 -3.19 -2.21
N GLY A 82 -17.37 -2.54 -3.31
CA GLY A 82 -17.60 -3.22 -4.60
C GLY A 82 -16.33 -3.83 -5.20
N TYR A 83 -15.17 -3.19 -5.01
CA TYR A 83 -13.88 -3.73 -5.44
C TYR A 83 -13.48 -4.95 -4.59
N THR A 84 -13.68 -4.87 -3.27
CA THR A 84 -13.28 -5.89 -2.29
C THR A 84 -14.34 -6.96 -2.03
N LYS A 85 -15.56 -6.85 -2.59
CA LYS A 85 -16.69 -7.75 -2.29
C LYS A 85 -16.36 -9.23 -2.58
N ASP A 86 -15.49 -9.47 -3.55
CA ASP A 86 -15.04 -10.83 -3.91
C ASP A 86 -13.76 -11.26 -3.17
N GLU A 87 -13.21 -10.45 -2.25
CA GLU A 87 -11.95 -10.77 -1.56
C GLU A 87 -12.14 -11.72 -0.37
N PHE A 88 -13.38 -11.95 0.10
CA PHE A 88 -13.63 -12.86 1.22
C PHE A 88 -14.83 -13.76 0.94
N PRO A 89 -14.61 -14.89 0.23
CA PRO A 89 -15.61 -15.95 0.06
C PRO A 89 -16.24 -16.38 1.39
N LEU A 90 -15.46 -16.39 2.47
CA LEU A 90 -15.90 -16.73 3.82
C LEU A 90 -16.97 -15.77 4.37
N ILE A 91 -16.87 -14.47 4.07
CA ILE A 91 -17.88 -13.48 4.48
C ILE A 91 -19.14 -13.65 3.61
N SER A 92 -18.95 -13.94 2.32
CA SER A 92 -20.05 -14.10 1.38
C SER A 92 -20.95 -15.31 1.72
N ILE A 93 -20.36 -16.46 2.02
CA ILE A 93 -21.13 -17.65 2.42
C ILE A 93 -21.88 -17.42 3.73
N TYR A 94 -21.28 -16.68 4.67
CA TYR A 94 -21.89 -16.42 5.96
C TYR A 94 -23.09 -15.48 5.82
N LYS A 95 -22.98 -14.46 4.96
CA LYS A 95 -24.10 -13.59 4.59
C LYS A 95 -25.27 -14.37 3.97
N LEU A 96 -25.00 -15.36 3.12
CA LEU A 96 -26.05 -16.21 2.56
C LEU A 96 -26.74 -17.08 3.62
N HIS A 97 -25.99 -17.57 4.62
CA HIS A 97 -26.54 -18.33 5.74
C HIS A 97 -27.37 -17.44 6.67
N TYR A 98 -26.92 -16.22 6.94
CA TYR A 98 -27.67 -15.20 7.66
C TYR A 98 -29.04 -14.95 7.01
N ILE A 99 -29.07 -14.65 5.70
CA ILE A 99 -30.30 -14.40 4.93
C ILE A 99 -31.24 -15.62 4.98
N LYS A 100 -30.70 -16.84 4.99
CA LYS A 100 -31.51 -18.06 5.07
C LYS A 100 -32.24 -18.21 6.41
N ILE A 101 -31.66 -17.71 7.50
CA ILE A 101 -32.21 -17.86 8.85
C ILE A 101 -33.19 -16.74 9.19
N PHE A 102 -32.81 -15.49 8.91
CA PHE A 102 -33.59 -14.32 9.33
C PHE A 102 -34.46 -13.74 8.20
N GLY A 103 -34.06 -13.97 6.93
CA GLY A 103 -34.72 -13.38 5.76
C GLY A 103 -34.05 -12.07 5.35
N ASP A 104 -34.85 -11.16 4.80
CA ASP A 104 -34.43 -9.80 4.40
C ASP A 104 -34.97 -8.78 5.42
N ASP A 105 -34.86 -9.10 6.71
CA ASP A 105 -35.33 -8.24 7.79
C ASP A 105 -34.20 -7.33 8.31
N ASP A 106 -34.44 -6.02 8.29
CA ASP A 106 -33.49 -4.94 8.61
C ASP A 106 -33.09 -4.85 10.11
N TYR A 107 -33.21 -5.93 10.89
CA TYR A 107 -32.99 -5.86 12.34
C TYR A 107 -31.50 -5.89 12.72
N CYS A 108 -30.64 -6.59 11.97
CA CYS A 108 -29.20 -6.68 12.19
C CYS A 108 -28.49 -7.01 10.87
N GLU A 109 -27.24 -6.58 10.66
CA GLU A 109 -26.50 -6.93 9.45
C GLU A 109 -25.69 -8.22 9.64
N SER A 110 -25.49 -9.01 8.58
CA SER A 110 -24.65 -10.21 8.65
C SER A 110 -23.23 -9.92 9.15
N GLU A 111 -22.73 -8.73 8.83
CA GLU A 111 -21.43 -8.19 9.21
C GLU A 111 -21.32 -7.89 10.71
N ASP A 112 -22.44 -7.72 11.42
CA ASP A 112 -22.45 -7.57 12.89
C ASP A 112 -22.13 -8.90 13.60
N TYR A 113 -22.37 -10.02 12.92
CA TYR A 113 -22.10 -11.37 13.43
C TYR A 113 -20.79 -11.94 12.89
N PHE A 114 -20.48 -11.65 11.63
CA PHE A 114 -19.29 -12.17 10.97
C PHE A 114 -18.83 -11.23 9.86
N GLY A 115 -17.92 -10.35 10.21
CA GLY A 115 -17.33 -9.37 9.31
C GLY A 115 -15.89 -9.72 8.93
N ILE A 116 -15.19 -8.70 8.46
CA ILE A 116 -13.80 -8.82 8.03
C ILE A 116 -12.83 -9.09 9.19
N GLY A 117 -13.20 -8.70 10.42
CA GLY A 117 -12.38 -8.92 11.61
C GLY A 117 -12.28 -10.40 11.94
N GLU A 118 -13.43 -11.06 12.07
CA GLU A 118 -13.58 -12.48 12.37
C GLU A 118 -12.96 -13.32 11.25
N ALA A 119 -13.25 -12.99 9.99
CA ALA A 119 -12.67 -13.66 8.84
C ALA A 119 -11.14 -13.58 8.83
N ARG A 120 -10.55 -12.42 9.15
CA ARG A 120 -9.10 -12.27 9.26
C ARG A 120 -8.52 -13.06 10.42
N THR A 121 -9.18 -13.09 11.57
CA THR A 121 -8.76 -13.86 12.73
C THR A 121 -8.66 -15.34 12.38
N ILE A 122 -9.69 -15.89 11.74
CA ILE A 122 -9.74 -17.28 11.25
C ILE A 122 -8.64 -17.55 10.22
N VAL A 123 -8.44 -16.65 9.25
CA VAL A 123 -7.40 -16.82 8.22
C VAL A 123 -5.99 -16.79 8.84
N ASN A 124 -5.77 -15.98 9.87
CA ASN A 124 -4.48 -15.90 10.55
C ASN A 124 -4.21 -17.12 11.45
N SER A 125 -5.24 -17.82 11.92
CA SER A 125 -5.14 -19.02 12.74
C SER A 125 -5.43 -20.32 11.98
N LEU A 126 -5.52 -20.27 10.64
CA LEU A 126 -5.87 -21.39 9.76
C LEU A 126 -5.13 -22.70 10.08
N ASP A 127 -3.84 -22.64 10.36
CA ASP A 127 -3.03 -23.85 10.64
C ASP A 127 -3.38 -24.49 12.00
N ASN A 128 -3.96 -23.73 12.92
CA ASN A 128 -4.33 -24.17 14.25
C ASN A 128 -5.77 -24.67 14.35
N ILE A 129 -6.63 -24.35 13.36
CA ILE A 129 -8.03 -24.78 13.33
C ILE A 129 -8.12 -26.24 12.90
N LYS A 130 -8.54 -27.11 13.82
CA LYS A 130 -8.70 -28.57 13.61
C LYS A 130 -10.13 -29.04 13.81
N GLN A 131 -10.92 -28.32 14.58
CA GLN A 131 -12.31 -28.65 14.91
C GLN A 131 -13.18 -27.39 14.97
N SER A 132 -14.50 -27.55 14.92
CA SER A 132 -15.45 -26.44 14.91
C SER A 132 -15.35 -25.54 16.15
N GLN A 133 -14.97 -26.08 17.33
CA GLN A 133 -14.75 -25.26 18.53
C GLN A 133 -13.62 -24.22 18.39
N ASP A 134 -12.64 -24.46 17.52
CA ASP A 134 -11.54 -23.50 17.31
C ASP A 134 -12.03 -22.24 16.56
N ILE A 135 -13.09 -22.39 15.77
CA ILE A 135 -13.76 -21.28 15.08
C ILE A 135 -14.70 -20.55 16.02
N GLU A 136 -15.39 -21.29 16.90
CA GLU A 136 -16.26 -20.71 17.92
C GLU A 136 -15.51 -19.68 18.80
N GLN A 137 -14.27 -19.99 19.21
CA GLN A 137 -13.43 -19.03 19.93
C GLN A 137 -13.05 -17.81 19.08
N ALA A 138 -12.81 -17.99 17.78
CA ALA A 138 -12.45 -16.91 16.87
C ALA A 138 -13.63 -15.98 16.52
N MET A 139 -14.85 -16.52 16.57
CA MET A 139 -16.11 -15.81 16.31
C MET A 139 -16.79 -15.28 17.58
N GLY A 140 -16.32 -15.69 18.77
CA GLY A 140 -16.94 -15.31 20.04
C GLY A 140 -18.21 -16.10 20.39
N GLY A 141 -18.37 -17.30 19.82
CA GLY A 141 -19.55 -18.16 19.97
C GLY A 141 -20.24 -18.47 18.65
N ASP A 142 -21.20 -19.41 18.67
CA ASP A 142 -22.12 -19.63 17.55
C ASP A 142 -23.29 -18.64 17.64
N ILE A 143 -23.02 -17.38 17.28
CA ILE A 143 -23.98 -16.27 17.46
C ILE A 143 -25.24 -16.47 16.61
N ILE A 144 -25.12 -17.21 15.50
CA ILE A 144 -26.22 -17.62 14.63
C ILE A 144 -26.21 -19.14 14.53
N GLU A 145 -27.38 -19.78 14.63
CA GLU A 145 -27.50 -21.24 14.58
C GLU A 145 -26.79 -21.84 13.36
N GLY A 146 -25.74 -22.64 13.60
CA GLY A 146 -25.00 -23.34 12.57
C GLY A 146 -23.99 -22.48 11.81
N GLY A 147 -23.76 -21.23 12.23
CA GLY A 147 -22.78 -20.32 11.61
C GLY A 147 -21.35 -20.84 11.73
N VAL A 148 -20.95 -21.28 12.92
CA VAL A 148 -19.63 -21.89 13.18
C VAL A 148 -19.42 -23.15 12.34
N LYS A 149 -20.46 -23.98 12.22
CA LYS A 149 -20.41 -25.21 11.43
C LYS A 149 -20.23 -24.91 9.95
N LEU A 150 -20.96 -23.94 9.40
CA LEU A 150 -20.84 -23.49 8.01
C LEU A 150 -19.41 -23.04 7.69
N VAL A 151 -18.83 -22.20 8.55
CA VAL A 151 -17.47 -21.69 8.40
C VAL A 151 -16.46 -22.85 8.44
N PHE A 152 -16.64 -23.82 9.35
CA PHE A 152 -15.78 -25.00 9.43
C PHE A 152 -15.83 -25.86 8.17
N GLU A 153 -17.03 -26.19 7.70
CA GLU A 153 -17.25 -27.01 6.49
C GLU A 153 -16.64 -26.35 5.25
N TYR A 154 -16.84 -25.04 5.09
CA TYR A 154 -16.20 -24.30 4.00
C TYR A 154 -14.67 -24.35 4.07
N LEU A 155 -14.08 -24.25 5.25
CA LEU A 155 -12.62 -24.35 5.40
C LEU A 155 -12.11 -25.75 5.03
N GLU A 156 -12.84 -26.80 5.38
CA GLU A 156 -12.48 -28.16 4.96
C GLU A 156 -12.57 -28.36 3.45
N GLU A 157 -13.60 -27.82 2.81
CA GLU A 157 -13.73 -27.83 1.35
C GLU A 157 -12.62 -27.02 0.68
N TRP A 158 -12.34 -25.83 1.20
CA TRP A 158 -11.26 -24.98 0.71
C TRP A 158 -9.91 -25.69 0.82
N ARG A 159 -9.61 -26.37 1.94
CA ARG A 159 -8.37 -27.15 2.12
C ARG A 159 -8.18 -28.23 1.05
N LYS A 160 -9.26 -28.77 0.47
CA LYS A 160 -9.21 -29.79 -0.59
C LYS A 160 -8.94 -29.17 -1.97
N GLN A 161 -9.13 -27.87 -2.14
CA GLN A 161 -8.89 -27.19 -3.42
C GLN A 161 -7.39 -26.93 -3.62
N ASP A 162 -6.95 -26.99 -4.89
CA ASP A 162 -5.55 -26.77 -5.29
C ASP A 162 -5.03 -25.37 -4.87
N ILE A 163 -5.96 -24.42 -4.69
CA ILE A 163 -5.70 -23.07 -4.18
C ILE A 163 -5.20 -23.08 -2.73
N ALA A 164 -5.74 -23.95 -1.87
CA ALA A 164 -5.30 -24.06 -0.48
C ALA A 164 -3.91 -24.68 -0.36
N LEU A 165 -3.58 -25.63 -1.24
CA LEU A 165 -2.23 -26.19 -1.33
C LEU A 165 -1.21 -25.10 -1.70
N GLN A 166 -1.52 -24.25 -2.68
CA GLN A 166 -0.66 -23.11 -3.04
C GLN A 166 -0.56 -22.07 -1.91
N TYR A 167 -1.66 -21.77 -1.21
CA TYR A 167 -1.65 -20.87 -0.06
C TYR A 167 -0.76 -21.40 1.08
N SER A 168 -0.91 -22.67 1.46
CA SER A 168 -0.12 -23.32 2.51
C SER A 168 1.38 -23.28 2.18
N GLN A 169 1.75 -23.61 0.94
CA GLN A 169 3.14 -23.51 0.46
C GLN A 169 3.68 -22.08 0.53
N LYS A 170 2.86 -21.07 0.19
CA LYS A 170 3.25 -19.65 0.26
C LYS A 170 3.43 -19.19 1.71
N GLN A 171 2.55 -19.60 2.63
CA GLN A 171 2.67 -19.27 4.06
C GLN A 171 3.89 -19.94 4.70
N ALA A 172 4.16 -21.21 4.39
CA ALA A 172 5.35 -21.91 4.88
C ALA A 172 6.65 -21.20 4.46
N LYS A 173 6.73 -20.72 3.20
CA LYS A 173 7.86 -19.92 2.71
C LYS A 173 8.01 -18.60 3.48
N LEU A 174 6.91 -17.89 3.75
CA LEU A 174 6.95 -16.65 4.51
C LEU A 174 7.41 -16.87 5.96
N LEU A 175 6.94 -17.94 6.60
CA LEU A 175 7.35 -18.31 7.95
C LEU A 175 8.84 -18.68 8.01
N GLU A 176 9.33 -19.43 7.02
CA GLU A 176 10.77 -19.77 6.93
C GLU A 176 11.63 -18.52 6.70
N MET A 177 11.16 -17.58 5.87
CA MET A 177 11.82 -16.28 5.69
C MET A 177 11.87 -15.48 6.99
N LYS A 178 10.77 -15.43 7.76
CA LYS A 178 10.76 -14.78 9.08
C LYS A 178 11.73 -15.46 10.05
N ARG A 179 11.72 -16.78 10.13
CA ARG A 179 12.64 -17.54 10.99
C ARG A 179 14.11 -17.28 10.63
N LYS A 180 14.45 -17.31 9.33
CA LYS A 180 15.81 -16.97 8.86
C LYS A 180 16.20 -15.52 9.18
N ALA A 181 15.25 -14.58 9.14
CA ALA A 181 15.50 -13.19 9.50
C ALA A 181 15.75 -13.05 11.00
N ASP A 182 14.98 -13.75 11.84
CA ASP A 182 15.15 -13.75 13.30
C ASP A 182 16.45 -14.46 13.71
N ASP A 183 16.78 -15.61 13.12
CA ASP A 183 18.06 -16.31 13.31
C ASP A 183 19.25 -15.40 12.96
N LYS A 184 19.13 -14.62 11.87
CA LYS A 184 20.14 -13.65 11.45
C LYS A 184 20.27 -12.48 12.43
N ARG A 185 19.17 -12.03 13.04
CA ARG A 185 19.19 -10.98 14.08
C ARG A 185 19.85 -11.49 15.35
N VAL A 186 19.48 -12.68 15.82
CA VAL A 186 20.11 -13.33 16.99
C VAL A 186 21.60 -13.56 16.75
N LEU A 187 22.00 -14.01 15.56
CA LEU A 187 23.41 -14.19 15.21
C LEU A 187 24.18 -12.86 15.18
N ALA A 188 23.56 -11.77 14.72
CA ALA A 188 24.15 -10.44 14.74
C ALA A 188 24.35 -9.91 16.17
N ASP A 189 23.41 -10.19 17.08
CA ASP A 189 23.50 -9.79 18.48
C ASP A 189 24.56 -10.61 19.24
N VAL A 190 24.69 -11.92 18.94
CA VAL A 190 25.74 -12.78 19.51
C VAL A 190 27.14 -12.44 18.98
N THR A 191 27.27 -12.07 17.69
CA THR A 191 28.57 -11.73 17.09
C THR A 191 29.08 -10.34 17.47
N ASN A 192 28.22 -9.45 17.99
CA ASN A 192 28.61 -8.13 18.47
C ASN A 192 29.14 -8.13 19.92
N VAL A 193 29.20 -9.30 20.57
CA VAL A 193 29.90 -9.47 21.85
C VAL A 193 31.30 -10.02 21.58
N LYS A 194 32.33 -9.21 21.91
CA LYS A 194 33.79 -9.45 21.78
C LYS A 194 34.38 -9.41 20.36
N GLN A 195 34.93 -8.26 19.96
CA GLN A 195 36.28 -8.21 19.34
C GLN A 195 37.05 -6.94 19.76
N ILE A 196 38.04 -7.12 20.63
CA ILE A 196 39.16 -6.18 20.83
C ILE A 196 40.17 -6.50 19.71
N PRO A 197 40.54 -5.56 18.82
CA PRO A 197 41.37 -5.90 17.68
C PRO A 197 42.86 -5.81 18.02
N THR A 198 43.54 -6.96 17.95
CA THR A 198 45.01 -7.07 17.92
C THR A 198 45.45 -7.74 16.61
N GLY A 199 46.27 -7.03 15.83
CA GLY A 199 47.13 -7.61 14.80
C GLY A 199 46.59 -7.60 13.36
N PRO A 200 47.42 -7.26 12.36
CA PRO A 200 46.95 -7.08 10.99
C PRO A 200 47.06 -8.38 10.17
N ALA A 201 45.95 -8.82 9.57
CA ALA A 201 45.96 -9.76 8.46
C ALA A 201 45.53 -9.03 7.18
N ALA A 202 46.35 -9.15 6.14
CA ALA A 202 46.20 -8.48 4.86
C ALA A 202 45.01 -9.02 4.07
N ALA A 203 44.12 -8.12 3.63
CA ALA A 203 43.01 -8.43 2.73
C ALA A 203 43.16 -7.67 1.40
N THR A 204 42.91 -8.41 0.33
CA THR A 204 42.82 -8.01 -1.08
C THR A 204 42.17 -6.64 -1.30
N LYS A 205 42.93 -5.71 -1.89
CA LYS A 205 42.52 -4.31 -2.09
C LYS A 205 41.54 -4.18 -3.26
N LYS A 206 40.23 -4.17 -2.98
CA LYS A 206 39.31 -3.33 -3.77
C LYS A 206 39.82 -1.89 -3.66
N LYS A 207 39.87 -1.14 -4.77
CA LYS A 207 40.33 0.26 -4.79
C LYS A 207 39.49 1.07 -3.79
N ARG A 208 40.03 1.27 -2.58
CA ARG A 208 39.35 1.98 -1.49
C ARG A 208 39.16 3.43 -1.96
N ARG A 209 37.93 3.93 -1.86
CA ARG A 209 37.69 5.38 -1.97
C ARG A 209 38.63 6.07 -0.98
N SER A 210 39.29 7.14 -1.42
CA SER A 210 40.21 7.87 -0.55
C SER A 210 39.43 8.44 0.64
N SER A 211 40.11 8.68 1.76
CA SER A 211 39.50 9.33 2.93
C SER A 211 38.89 10.68 2.57
N ALA A 212 39.54 11.42 1.66
CA ALA A 212 39.02 12.67 1.10
C ALA A 212 37.70 12.47 0.33
N GLN A 213 37.61 11.41 -0.49
CA GLN A 213 36.38 11.12 -1.24
C GLN A 213 35.24 10.68 -0.32
N VAL A 214 35.52 9.92 0.73
CA VAL A 214 34.52 9.56 1.74
C VAL A 214 34.05 10.77 2.52
N LYS A 215 34.96 11.71 2.84
CA LYS A 215 34.62 12.95 3.52
C LYS A 215 33.74 13.84 2.62
N ALA A 216 34.10 13.99 1.34
CA ALA A 216 33.31 14.72 0.36
C ALA A 216 31.92 14.10 0.13
N ASP A 217 31.82 12.77 0.02
CA ASP A 217 30.53 12.06 -0.13
C ASP A 217 29.61 12.31 1.08
N LYS A 218 30.17 12.33 2.30
CA LYS A 218 29.43 12.63 3.53
C LYS A 218 28.99 14.09 3.60
N GLU A 219 29.86 15.02 3.27
CA GLU A 219 29.54 16.46 3.24
C GLU A 219 28.46 16.75 2.20
N ALA A 220 28.55 16.15 1.00
CA ALA A 220 27.52 16.26 -0.03
C ALA A 220 26.18 15.65 0.41
N ALA A 221 26.19 14.53 1.14
CA ALA A 221 24.98 13.91 1.68
C ALA A 221 24.31 14.79 2.74
N ILE A 222 25.09 15.44 3.61
CA ILE A 222 24.58 16.37 4.63
C ILE A 222 23.96 17.60 3.96
N LEU A 223 24.65 18.24 3.02
CA LEU A 223 24.15 19.39 2.28
C LEU A 223 22.84 19.08 1.54
N LYS A 224 22.75 17.89 0.94
CA LYS A 224 21.52 17.44 0.26
C LYS A 224 20.36 17.20 1.24
N ALA A 225 20.64 16.65 2.42
CA ALA A 225 19.63 16.45 3.45
C ALA A 225 19.09 17.78 3.98
N ASP A 226 19.97 18.75 4.21
CA ASP A 226 19.59 20.10 4.67
C ASP A 226 18.77 20.86 3.62
N PHE A 227 19.15 20.77 2.34
CA PHE A 227 18.36 21.30 1.24
C PHE A 227 16.94 20.71 1.22
N ASN A 228 16.83 19.37 1.25
CA ASN A 228 15.53 18.70 1.26
C ASN A 228 14.66 19.09 2.47
N ARG A 229 15.28 19.25 3.65
CA ARG A 229 14.60 19.70 4.87
C ARG A 229 14.03 21.12 4.69
N ARG A 230 14.77 22.05 4.09
CA ARG A 230 14.31 23.42 3.81
C ARG A 230 13.16 23.44 2.82
N CYS A 231 13.28 22.71 1.70
CA CYS A 231 12.19 22.62 0.71
C CYS A 231 10.90 22.09 1.34
N LEU A 232 10.99 21.05 2.18
CA LEU A 232 9.84 20.51 2.92
C LEU A 232 9.23 21.53 3.88
N LYS A 233 10.05 22.34 4.55
CA LYS A 233 9.58 23.40 5.44
C LYS A 233 8.82 24.48 4.66
N TRP A 234 9.39 24.99 3.57
CA TRP A 234 8.75 26.04 2.76
C TRP A 234 7.45 25.59 2.11
N MET A 235 7.38 24.31 1.67
CA MET A 235 6.14 23.76 1.12
C MET A 235 5.04 23.62 2.20
N LYS A 236 5.39 23.22 3.43
CA LYS A 236 4.41 22.89 4.47
C LYS A 236 4.00 24.07 5.36
N GLU A 237 4.95 24.93 5.71
CA GLU A 237 4.73 26.02 6.67
C GLU A 237 4.50 27.35 5.95
N ASP A 238 5.33 27.67 4.95
CA ASP A 238 5.26 28.95 4.22
C ASP A 238 4.33 28.90 3.00
N ASN A 239 3.75 27.73 2.67
CA ASN A 239 2.92 27.45 1.49
C ASN A 239 3.56 27.90 0.16
N VAL A 240 4.89 27.79 0.04
CA VAL A 240 5.61 28.14 -1.20
C VAL A 240 5.29 27.10 -2.28
N PRO A 241 4.76 27.51 -3.44
CA PRO A 241 4.53 26.62 -4.57
C PRO A 241 5.83 25.94 -5.05
N ALA A 242 5.74 24.68 -5.49
CA ALA A 242 6.92 23.88 -5.83
C ALA A 242 7.77 24.48 -6.97
N ASP A 243 7.14 25.18 -7.90
CA ASP A 243 7.75 25.94 -9.00
C ASP A 243 8.57 27.15 -8.54
N LYS A 244 8.40 27.59 -7.28
CA LYS A 244 9.10 28.73 -6.69
C LYS A 244 10.12 28.33 -5.61
N LEU A 245 10.38 27.04 -5.43
CA LEU A 245 11.35 26.56 -4.43
C LEU A 245 12.79 26.92 -4.80
N ASP A 246 13.12 26.94 -6.10
CA ASP A 246 14.45 27.29 -6.56
C ASP A 246 14.76 28.77 -6.30
N GLU A 247 13.82 29.67 -6.60
CA GLU A 247 13.91 31.11 -6.28
C GLU A 247 14.02 31.34 -4.76
N ARG A 248 13.28 30.54 -3.96
CA ARG A 248 13.29 30.63 -2.50
C ARG A 248 14.61 30.13 -1.90
N GLU A 249 15.18 29.06 -2.45
CA GLU A 249 16.51 28.58 -2.05
C GLU A 249 17.59 29.60 -2.42
N GLU A 250 17.52 30.19 -3.62
CA GLU A 250 18.47 31.22 -4.05
C GLU A 250 18.44 32.44 -3.12
N ALA A 251 17.24 32.90 -2.73
CA ALA A 251 17.08 33.97 -1.75
C ALA A 251 17.69 33.62 -0.38
N TYR A 252 17.48 32.40 0.12
CA TYR A 252 18.06 31.93 1.37
C TYR A 252 19.60 31.88 1.32
N GLN A 253 20.17 31.40 0.21
CA GLN A 253 21.63 31.37 0.03
C GLN A 253 22.22 32.78 -0.09
N ASN A 254 21.50 33.72 -0.70
CA ASN A 254 21.91 35.11 -0.80
C ASN A 254 21.87 35.83 0.57
N ASP A 255 20.85 35.56 1.39
CA ASP A 255 20.76 36.08 2.77
C ASP A 255 21.90 35.54 3.65
N LEU A 256 22.18 34.23 3.58
CA LEU A 256 23.34 33.63 4.26
C LEU A 256 24.67 34.30 3.86
N LYS A 257 24.87 34.58 2.57
CA LYS A 257 26.08 35.27 2.08
C LYS A 257 26.18 36.71 2.60
N GLN A 258 25.05 37.42 2.66
CA GLN A 258 25.02 38.79 3.19
C GLN A 258 25.32 38.81 4.70
N GLN A 259 24.76 37.88 5.47
CA GLN A 259 25.05 37.72 6.90
C GLN A 259 26.51 37.34 7.17
N ALA A 260 27.10 36.49 6.34
CA ALA A 260 28.52 36.15 6.42
C ALA A 260 29.44 37.34 6.11
N SER A 261 29.03 38.25 5.20
CA SER A 261 29.79 39.46 4.87
C SER A 261 29.65 40.57 5.92
N GLY A 262 28.50 40.68 6.60
CA GLY A 262 28.27 41.67 7.66
C GLY A 262 29.07 41.41 8.94
N ASN A 263 29.27 40.14 9.29
CA ASN A 263 30.06 39.76 10.47
C ASN A 263 31.57 39.98 10.30
N ALA A 264 32.09 40.11 9.08
CA ALA A 264 33.51 40.37 8.84
C ALA A 264 33.92 41.85 9.09
N GLN A 265 32.96 42.76 9.25
CA GLN A 265 33.22 44.21 9.34
C GLN A 265 33.18 44.75 10.78
N VAL A 266 32.82 43.93 11.77
CA VAL A 266 32.66 44.35 13.17
C VAL A 266 33.88 44.05 14.06
N ASP A 267 34.86 43.28 13.58
CA ASP A 267 36.00 42.81 14.38
C ASP A 267 37.34 43.52 14.07
N PHE A 268 37.31 44.81 13.71
CA PHE A 268 38.53 45.60 13.61
C PHE A 268 38.31 47.07 13.97
N CYS A 269 38.18 47.35 15.27
CA CYS A 269 38.80 48.50 15.95
C CYS A 269 38.25 48.62 17.38
N ASP A 270 38.80 47.85 18.32
CA ASP A 270 39.12 48.41 19.62
C ASP A 270 40.21 47.58 20.32
N THR A 271 41.48 47.95 20.12
CA THR A 271 42.53 47.75 21.12
C THR A 271 43.67 48.75 20.88
N ARG A 272 43.93 49.55 21.92
CA ARG A 272 45.10 50.42 22.20
C ARG A 272 45.08 51.84 21.61
N LEU A 273 44.76 52.83 22.44
CA LEU A 273 45.73 53.51 23.33
C LEU A 273 45.02 54.27 24.45
#